data_AF-A0A370N7T6-F1
#
_entry.id   AF-A0A370N7T6-F1
#
_cell.length_a   1.000
_cell.length_b   1.000
_cell.length_c   1.000
_cell.angle_alpha   90.00
_cell.angle_beta   90.00
_cell.angle_gamma   90.00
#
_symmetry.space_group_name_H-M   'P 1'
#
loop_
_entity.id
_entity.type
_entity.pdbx_description
1 polymer ?
#
loop_
_entity_poly.entity_id
_entity_poly.type
_entity_poly.pdbx_seq_one_letter_code
_entity_poly.pdbx_strand_id
1 'polypeptide(L)'
;MTVEIKADFYEMPDKTHRVEITYEGHTQSFTPETLSAFMNGLAQVREQLNPPIQSDPPLGEMTHVSLDPKFYTEPNPMIDGSSLYVRHPAFGWLGFGIPLESLETLQGLLSAQIELGRQARGKNPN
;
A
#
# COMPACT_ATOMS: atom_id res chain seq x y z
N MET A 1 16.31 -5.92 11.70
CA MET A 1 16.53 -4.86 12.70
C MET A 1 15.22 -4.11 12.85
N THR A 2 14.63 -4.08 14.04
CA THR A 2 13.42 -3.30 14.29
C THR A 2 13.86 -1.89 14.64
N VAL A 3 13.58 -0.95 13.74
CA VAL A 3 13.75 0.47 14.04
C VAL A 3 12.58 0.89 14.92
N GLU A 4 12.87 1.41 16.10
CA GLU A 4 11.85 1.99 16.98
C GLU A 4 11.63 3.46 16.59
N ILE A 5 10.49 3.73 15.95
CA ILE A 5 10.01 5.11 15.72
C ILE A 5 9.07 5.45 16.86
N LYS A 6 9.32 6.55 17.57
CA LYS A 6 8.38 7.10 18.55
C LYS A 6 7.59 8.23 17.91
N ALA A 7 6.29 8.26 18.16
CA ALA A 7 5.39 9.27 17.64
C ALA A 7 4.50 9.83 18.76
N ASP A 8 4.52 11.15 18.92
CA ASP A 8 3.64 11.88 19.84
C ASP A 8 2.64 12.72 19.02
N PHE A 9 1.35 12.59 19.32
CA PHE A 9 0.26 13.22 18.57
C PHE A 9 -0.35 14.38 19.36
N TYR A 10 -0.59 15.50 18.67
CA TYR A 10 -1.10 16.72 19.25
C TYR A 10 -2.30 17.23 18.46
N GLU A 11 -3.37 17.60 19.17
CA GLU A 11 -4.45 18.43 18.62
C GLU A 11 -4.21 19.88 19.04
N MET A 12 -4.11 20.76 18.06
CA MET A 12 -3.85 22.18 18.25
C MET A 12 -5.16 22.92 18.60
N PRO A 13 -5.11 24.12 19.20
CA PRO A 13 -6.32 24.89 19.54
C PRO A 13 -7.25 25.20 18.37
N ASP A 14 -6.73 25.22 17.15
CA ASP A 14 -7.47 25.40 15.89
C ASP A 14 -8.00 24.08 15.29
N LYS A 15 -7.91 22.97 16.04
CA LYS A 15 -8.25 21.59 15.64
C LYS A 15 -7.38 21.01 14.53
N THR A 16 -6.28 21.66 14.19
CA THR A 16 -5.26 21.03 13.33
C THR A 16 -4.50 19.98 14.11
N HIS A 17 -3.99 18.97 13.40
CA HIS A 17 -3.18 17.92 14.01
C HIS A 17 -1.70 18.19 13.77
N ARG A 18 -0.87 17.80 14.74
CA ARG A 18 0.57 17.69 14.58
C ARG A 18 1.06 16.37 15.13
N VAL A 19 2.16 15.90 14.56
CA VAL A 19 2.88 14.73 15.07
C VAL A 19 4.36 15.06 15.19
N GLU A 20 4.95 14.68 16.31
CA GLU A 20 6.39 14.69 16.49
C GLU A 20 6.91 13.27 16.34
N ILE A 21 7.82 13.07 15.39
CA ILE A 21 8.43 11.78 15.11
C ILE A 21 9.87 11.82 15.59
N THR A 22 10.24 10.85 16.44
CA THR A 22 11.61 10.69 16.95
C THR A 22 12.24 9.41 16.42
N TYR A 23 13.41 9.53 15.79
CA TYR A 23 14.23 8.43 15.27
C TYR A 23 15.71 8.71 15.53
N GLU A 24 16.45 7.76 16.13
CA GLU A 24 17.87 7.90 16.47
C GLU A 24 18.21 9.20 17.23
N GLY A 25 17.31 9.62 18.13
CA GLY A 25 17.46 10.86 18.90
C GLY A 25 17.16 12.15 18.13
N HIS A 26 16.80 12.06 16.85
CA HIS A 26 16.34 13.19 16.05
C HIS A 26 14.82 13.28 16.09
N THR A 27 14.30 14.41 16.58
CA THR A 27 12.87 14.70 16.63
C THR A 27 12.51 15.74 15.57
N GLN A 28 11.47 15.46 14.79
CA GLN A 28 10.92 16.39 13.80
C GLN A 28 9.40 16.46 13.91
N SER A 29 8.86 17.68 13.89
CA SER A 29 7.42 17.96 13.92
C SER A 29 6.88 18.06 12.50
N PHE A 30 5.71 17.46 12.27
CA PHE A 30 4.99 17.47 11.01
C PHE A 30 3.52 17.85 11.20
N THR A 31 2.98 18.57 10.22
CA THR A 31 1.54 18.57 9.91
C THR A 31 1.18 17.33 9.08
N PRO A 32 -0.10 16.96 8.92
CA PRO A 32 -0.50 15.85 8.06
C PRO A 32 0.01 15.97 6.60
N GLU A 33 -0.01 17.18 6.05
CA GLU A 33 0.42 17.46 4.67
C GLU A 33 1.93 17.32 4.53
N THR A 34 2.69 17.86 5.48
CA THR A 34 4.15 17.81 5.47
C THR A 34 4.68 16.41 5.77
N LEU A 35 3.99 15.65 6.63
CA LEU A 35 4.28 14.23 6.84
C LEU A 35 4.07 13.43 5.56
N SER A 36 2.94 13.65 4.88
CA SER A 36 2.63 12.96 3.62
C SER A 36 3.69 13.25 2.55
N ALA A 37 4.10 14.52 2.42
CA ALA A 37 5.18 14.90 1.51
C ALA A 37 6.53 14.25 1.89
N PHE A 38 6.83 14.17 3.19
CA PHE A 38 8.04 13.53 3.70
C PHE A 38 8.07 12.02 3.39
N MET A 39 6.97 11.30 3.62
CA MET A 39 6.85 9.88 3.26
C MET A 39 7.05 9.65 1.76
N ASN A 40 6.48 10.50 0.91
CA ASN A 40 6.67 10.40 -0.54
C ASN A 40 8.15 10.60 -0.93
N GLY A 41 8.84 11.55 -0.30
CA GLY A 41 10.28 11.73 -0.49
C GLY A 41 11.08 10.50 -0.06
N LEU A 42 10.76 9.90 1.08
CA LEU A 42 11.41 8.67 1.54
C LEU A 42 11.15 7.49 0.60
N ALA A 43 9.95 7.38 0.03
CA ALA A 43 9.63 6.35 -0.96
C ALA A 43 10.50 6.50 -2.22
N GLN A 44 10.64 7.72 -2.74
CA GLN A 44 11.52 8.00 -3.90
C GLN A 44 12.99 7.70 -3.59
N VAL A 45 13.47 8.05 -2.40
CA VAL A 45 14.83 7.69 -1.95
C VAL A 45 14.98 6.17 -1.92
N ARG A 46 14.01 5.44 -1.36
CA ARG A 46 14.01 3.98 -1.30
C ARG A 46 14.07 3.34 -2.69
N GLU A 47 13.33 3.85 -3.67
CA GLU A 47 13.34 3.37 -5.06
C GLU A 47 14.73 3.49 -5.71
N GLN A 48 15.54 4.45 -5.28
CA GLN A 48 16.88 4.68 -5.81
C GLN A 48 17.97 3.87 -5.10
N LEU A 49 17.65 3.16 -4.01
CA LEU A 49 18.63 2.38 -3.26
C LEU A 49 19.07 1.14 -4.04
N ASN A 50 20.38 0.84 -3.97
CA ASN A 50 21.00 -0.35 -4.56
C ASN A 50 21.83 -1.09 -3.50
N PRO A 51 21.64 -2.41 -3.28
CA PRO A 51 20.63 -3.26 -3.92
C PRO A 51 19.20 -2.84 -3.54
N PRO A 52 18.21 -3.05 -4.41
CA PRO A 52 16.82 -2.86 -4.05
C PRO A 52 16.49 -3.72 -2.83
N ILE A 53 15.75 -3.15 -1.87
CA ILE A 53 15.24 -3.89 -0.72
C ILE A 53 14.41 -5.07 -1.25
N GLN A 54 14.65 -6.27 -0.70
CA GLN A 54 14.12 -7.58 -1.11
C GLN A 54 12.85 -7.52 -1.97
N SER A 55 12.96 -8.01 -3.21
CA SER A 55 11.90 -8.03 -4.21
C SER A 55 11.01 -9.28 -4.16
N ASP A 56 11.46 -10.31 -3.46
CA ASP A 56 10.69 -11.55 -3.34
C ASP A 56 9.46 -11.32 -2.46
N PRO A 57 8.30 -11.92 -2.81
CA PRO A 57 7.14 -11.87 -1.93
C PRO A 57 7.55 -12.44 -0.56
N PRO A 58 7.18 -11.77 0.54
CA PRO A 58 7.53 -12.25 1.86
C PRO A 58 6.77 -13.56 2.15
N LEU A 59 7.38 -14.68 1.80
CA LEU A 59 6.82 -16.01 2.03
C LEU A 59 6.79 -16.25 3.54
N GLY A 60 5.61 -16.13 4.14
CA GLY A 60 5.38 -16.42 5.56
C GLY A 60 5.44 -15.21 6.49
N GLU A 61 5.75 -14.00 6.01
CA GLU A 61 5.49 -12.80 6.81
C GLU A 61 4.03 -12.40 6.63
N MET A 62 3.35 -12.10 7.75
CA MET A 62 2.03 -11.51 7.72
C MET A 62 2.15 -10.08 7.20
N THR A 63 2.14 -9.90 5.88
CA THR A 63 1.97 -8.57 5.30
C THR A 63 0.63 -8.03 5.80
N HIS A 64 0.61 -6.79 6.30
CA HIS A 64 -0.64 -6.16 6.71
C HIS A 64 -1.59 -6.07 5.50
N VAL A 65 -2.61 -6.93 5.48
CA VAL A 65 -3.64 -6.90 4.43
C VAL A 65 -4.70 -5.91 4.85
N SER A 66 -4.85 -4.82 4.09
CA SER A 66 -6.01 -3.93 4.22
C SER A 66 -7.26 -4.71 3.85
N LEU A 67 -8.24 -4.76 4.75
CA LEU A 67 -9.53 -5.39 4.48
C LEU A 67 -10.36 -4.49 3.56
N ASP A 68 -10.96 -5.09 2.53
CA ASP A 68 -11.87 -4.44 1.57
C ASP A 68 -11.39 -3.05 1.06
N PRO A 69 -10.18 -2.96 0.46
CA PRO A 69 -9.69 -1.69 -0.01
C PRO A 69 -10.51 -1.23 -1.22
N LYS A 70 -10.74 0.09 -1.32
CA LYS A 70 -11.27 0.69 -2.56
C LYS A 70 -10.24 0.49 -3.66
N PHE A 71 -10.68 0.03 -4.83
CA PHE A 71 -9.85 -0.09 -6.02
C PHE A 71 -10.55 0.47 -7.25
N TYR A 72 -9.76 0.85 -8.24
CA TYR A 72 -10.21 1.36 -9.53
C TYR A 72 -9.24 0.91 -10.63
N THR A 73 -9.74 0.64 -11.83
CA THR A 73 -8.92 0.27 -12.98
C THR A 73 -9.32 1.08 -14.19
N GLU A 74 -8.34 1.46 -15.01
CA GLU A 74 -8.56 2.10 -16.31
C GLU A 74 -7.57 1.55 -17.35
N PRO A 75 -7.90 1.60 -18.67
CA PRO A 75 -6.96 1.29 -19.72
C PRO A 75 -5.76 2.24 -19.70
N ASN A 76 -4.56 1.71 -19.92
CA ASN A 76 -3.33 2.49 -19.99
C ASN A 76 -2.65 2.27 -21.37
N PRO A 77 -2.84 3.22 -22.32
CA PRO A 77 -2.29 3.10 -23.68
C PRO A 77 -0.77 3.11 -23.75
N MET A 78 -0.08 3.65 -22.73
CA MET A 78 1.39 3.77 -22.73
C MET A 78 2.08 2.42 -22.58
N ILE A 79 1.44 1.47 -21.89
CA ILE A 79 1.99 0.13 -21.62
C ILE A 79 1.18 -0.99 -22.29
N ASP A 80 0.22 -0.62 -23.14
CA ASP A 80 -0.77 -1.55 -23.72
C ASP A 80 -1.37 -2.48 -22.65
N GLY A 81 -1.97 -1.89 -21.62
CA GLY A 81 -2.41 -2.62 -20.44
C GLY A 81 -3.42 -1.86 -19.60
N SER A 82 -3.38 -2.04 -18.28
CA SER A 82 -4.26 -1.34 -17.34
C SER A 82 -3.50 -0.67 -16.21
N SER A 83 -3.96 0.51 -15.80
CA SER A 83 -3.59 1.09 -14.51
C SER A 83 -4.56 0.54 -13.45
N LEU A 84 -4.01 -0.11 -12.43
CA LEU A 84 -4.73 -0.51 -11.22
C LEU A 84 -4.40 0.46 -10.09
N TYR A 85 -5.42 1.04 -9.48
CA TYR A 85 -5.29 1.89 -8.31
C TYR A 85 -5.92 1.22 -7.09
N VAL A 86 -5.19 1.17 -5.99
CA VAL A 86 -5.67 0.61 -4.70
C VAL A 86 -5.47 1.65 -3.60
N ARG A 87 -6.52 1.92 -2.82
CA ARG A 87 -6.47 2.85 -1.69
C ARG A 87 -5.90 2.15 -0.46
N HIS A 88 -4.66 2.47 -0.09
CA HIS A 88 -4.01 2.00 1.12
C HIS A 88 -4.21 2.98 2.29
N PRO A 89 -4.72 2.59 3.47
CA PRO A 89 -5.05 3.50 4.56
C PRO A 89 -3.93 4.51 4.90
N ALA A 90 -2.68 4.05 4.98
CA ALA A 90 -1.53 4.90 5.31
C ALA A 90 -0.91 5.68 4.14
N PHE A 91 -1.06 5.20 2.89
CA PHE A 91 -0.29 5.73 1.74
C PHE A 91 -1.15 6.44 0.68
N GLY A 92 -2.47 6.52 0.87
CA GLY A 92 -3.30 7.12 -0.16
C GLY A 92 -3.62 6.14 -1.28
N TRP A 93 -3.75 6.66 -2.51
CA TRP A 93 -3.92 5.85 -3.71
C TRP A 93 -2.56 5.38 -4.23
N LEU A 94 -2.39 4.08 -4.36
CA LEU A 94 -1.22 3.45 -4.97
C LEU A 94 -1.59 3.00 -6.38
N GLY A 95 -0.77 3.36 -7.38
CA GLY A 95 -0.99 3.03 -8.78
C GLY A 95 0.01 2.00 -9.28
N PHE A 96 -0.49 1.03 -10.06
CA PHE A 96 0.29 -0.04 -10.66
C PHE A 96 -0.02 -0.13 -12.15
N GLY A 97 1.00 -0.01 -12.99
CA GLY A 97 0.88 -0.32 -14.42
C GLY A 97 1.01 -1.82 -14.63
N ILE A 98 -0.04 -2.46 -15.16
CA ILE A 98 -0.10 -3.89 -15.42
C ILE A 98 -0.18 -4.10 -16.93
N PRO A 99 0.89 -4.61 -17.58
CA PRO A 99 0.86 -4.96 -19.00
C PRO A 99 -0.18 -6.05 -19.29
N LEU A 100 -0.63 -6.15 -20.55
CA LEU A 100 -1.69 -7.08 -20.96
C LEU A 100 -1.46 -8.54 -20.51
N GLU A 101 -0.26 -9.09 -20.74
CA GLU A 101 0.06 -10.48 -20.37
C GLU A 101 -0.07 -10.73 -18.85
N SER A 102 0.41 -9.78 -18.04
CA SER A 102 0.25 -9.83 -16.59
C SER A 102 -1.21 -9.66 -16.15
N LEU A 103 -2.00 -8.91 -16.91
CA LEU A 103 -3.42 -8.70 -16.65
C LEU A 103 -4.23 -9.97 -16.91
N GLU A 104 -3.93 -10.72 -17.97
CA GLU A 104 -4.52 -12.04 -18.24
C GLU A 104 -4.20 -13.03 -17.11
N THR A 105 -2.94 -13.02 -16.65
CA THR A 105 -2.52 -13.83 -15.50
C THR A 105 -3.30 -13.45 -14.23
N LEU A 106 -3.40 -12.15 -13.94
CA LEU A 106 -4.15 -11.64 -12.79
C LEU A 106 -5.64 -12.02 -12.86
N GLN A 107 -6.25 -11.90 -14.03
CA GLN A 107 -7.64 -12.30 -14.28
C GLN A 107 -7.83 -13.78 -13.92
N GLY A 108 -6.97 -14.67 -14.44
CA GLY A 108 -7.05 -16.10 -14.17
C GLY A 108 -6.97 -16.44 -12.68
N LEU A 109 -6.04 -15.81 -11.96
CA LEU A 109 -5.87 -15.98 -10.52
C LEU A 109 -7.12 -15.55 -9.73
N LEU A 110 -7.65 -14.35 -10.02
CA LEU A 110 -8.84 -13.82 -9.35
C LEU A 110 -10.09 -14.64 -9.67
N SER A 111 -10.26 -15.06 -10.94
CA SER A 111 -11.37 -15.92 -11.35
C SER A 111 -11.37 -17.26 -10.61
N ALA A 112 -10.21 -17.90 -10.45
CA ALA A 112 -10.09 -19.14 -9.69
C ALA A 112 -10.48 -18.95 -8.21
N GLN A 113 -10.07 -17.86 -7.58
CA GLN A 113 -10.42 -17.53 -6.18
C GLN A 113 -11.92 -17.27 -6.00
N ILE A 114 -12.55 -16.58 -6.96
CA ILE A 114 -14.01 -16.34 -6.95
C ILE A 114 -14.76 -17.68 -7.00
N GLU A 115 -14.34 -18.60 -7.87
CA GLU A 115 -14.97 -19.91 -7.99
C GLU A 115 -14.83 -20.73 -6.71
N LEU A 116 -13.63 -20.77 -6.12
CA LEU A 116 -13.39 -21.41 -4.81
C LEU A 116 -14.29 -20.81 -3.72
N GLY A 117 -14.41 -19.48 -3.66
CA GLY A 117 -15.26 -18.79 -2.71
C GLY A 117 -16.75 -19.10 -2.87
N ARG A 118 -17.23 -19.25 -4.12
CA ARG A 118 -18.62 -19.64 -4.42
C ARG A 118 -18.91 -21.08 -4.00
N GLN A 119 -18.02 -22.02 -4.32
CA GLN A 119 -18.17 -23.43 -3.94
C GLN A 119 -18.19 -23.60 -2.42
N ALA A 120 -17.34 -22.89 -1.69
CA ALA A 120 -17.33 -22.92 -0.23
C ALA A 120 -18.66 -22.44 0.37
N ARG A 121 -19.28 -21.40 -0.21
CA ARG A 121 -20.60 -20.91 0.22
C ARG A 121 -21.74 -21.88 -0.13
N GLY A 122 -21.68 -22.54 -1.28
CA GLY A 122 -22.70 -23.51 -1.73
C GLY A 122 -22.67 -24.85 -0.98
N LYS A 123 -21.54 -25.20 -0.35
CA LYS A 123 -21.37 -26.44 0.44
C LYS A 123 -21.77 -26.32 1.91
N ASN A 124 -22.32 -25.19 2.34
CA ASN A 124 -22.78 -24.98 3.71
C ASN A 124 -24.32 -24.99 3.76
N PRO A 125 -24.99 -26.16 3.62
CA PRO A 125 -26.40 -26.26 3.93
C PRO A 125 -26.56 -26.17 5.45
N ASN A 126 -27.56 -25.39 5.90
CA ASN A 126 -28.09 -25.46 7.25
C ASN A 126 -28.47 -26.90 7.64
#